data_AF-A0A255ZU21-F1
#
_entry.id   AF-A0A255ZU21-F1
#
_cell.length_a   1.000
_cell.length_b   1.000
_cell.length_c   1.000
_cell.angle_alpha   90.00
_cell.angle_beta   90.00
_cell.angle_gamma   90.00
#
_symmetry.space_group_name_H-M   'P 1'
#
loop_
_entity.id
_entity.type
_entity.pdbx_description
1 polymer ?
#
loop_
_entity_poly.entity_id
_entity_poly.type
_entity_poly.pdbx_seq_one_letter_code
_entity_poly.pdbx_strand_id
1 'polypeptide(L)'
;MARIYCFRFECKRNDSQAFFFRKYGSKLFEVTAMITFSQLEKKGNLGNQLFQIASTMGIAIRNNQDFAFPKWSHQHAFLNELPVLERPIPERFSEPNFGYRDYSFEKDADLFGYFQSELFFDVLKTKHYFTFKPDFVTHIKQKLQKCFEKEVVLISIRRGDFVNHPDYYQLPISYYLLALLTEFPDWESKNLLVCSDDLAYAKFHFDFLPNVFFPDGLSGLEQLAAASLAKHFIISNSTFSWWSAWFGAKNGGKIIRPLHNFTDEKRARDNDADYYPKRWQIFEPAAQKLDLAGTTLQLESENLLWKQYLERWFCNFSTSAHTAAAERSLSKYFLPPFALYYICQKKHIDYSLFKVLKISRFYDKDSFLRMSDFGFYTLGFNTSVARFSAELCSDSNHPISIKVAEFGGIFATRYIRKYYFRTAMIFVKSNIKKMLKFLKIICI
;
A
#
# COMPACT_ATOMS: atom_id res chain seq x y z
N MET A 1 56.22 18.23 -28.70
CA MET A 1 56.86 17.25 -27.78
C MET A 1 56.42 17.57 -26.36
N ALA A 2 55.44 16.80 -25.87
CA ALA A 2 54.91 16.91 -24.51
C ALA A 2 55.95 16.39 -23.51
N ARG A 3 56.23 17.16 -22.45
CA ARG A 3 56.96 16.66 -21.28
C ARG A 3 55.98 16.43 -20.14
N ILE A 4 55.86 15.14 -19.86
CA ILE A 4 55.19 14.47 -18.75
C ILE A 4 55.79 14.99 -17.43
N TYR A 5 54.93 15.41 -16.51
CA TYR A 5 55.28 15.44 -15.08
C TYR A 5 54.38 14.45 -14.34
N CYS A 6 55.06 13.43 -13.81
CA CYS A 6 54.52 12.34 -13.03
C CYS A 6 54.16 12.88 -11.63
N PHE A 7 52.88 12.84 -11.24
CA PHE A 7 52.49 13.05 -9.85
C PHE A 7 52.35 11.70 -9.15
N ARG A 8 53.26 11.47 -8.20
CA ARG A 8 53.28 10.33 -7.30
C ARG A 8 52.19 10.55 -6.24
N PHE A 9 51.20 9.66 -6.19
CA PHE A 9 50.23 9.62 -5.10
C PHE A 9 50.90 9.03 -3.85
N GLU A 10 51.01 9.83 -2.79
CA GLU A 10 51.18 9.33 -1.43
C GLU A 10 49.87 9.52 -0.67
N CYS A 11 49.28 8.39 -0.31
CA CYS A 11 48.12 8.29 0.55
C CYS A 11 48.54 8.49 2.00
N LYS A 12 47.99 9.49 2.69
CA LYS A 12 47.91 9.49 4.16
C LYS A 12 46.47 9.67 4.59
N ARG A 13 45.91 8.58 5.12
CA ARG A 13 44.81 8.61 6.11
C ARG A 13 45.30 9.39 7.34
N ASN A 14 44.53 10.38 7.77
CA ASN A 14 44.03 10.46 9.15
C ASN A 14 42.97 11.56 9.29
N ASP A 15 42.03 11.27 10.16
CA ASP A 15 40.86 12.03 10.56
C ASP A 15 41.13 13.51 10.88
N SER A 16 40.24 14.38 10.42
CA SER A 16 39.59 15.43 11.25
C SER A 16 38.72 16.33 10.38
N GLN A 17 37.55 16.66 10.93
CA GLN A 17 36.62 17.66 10.41
C GLN A 17 37.35 18.98 10.13
N ALA A 18 37.27 19.46 8.88
CA ALA A 18 37.71 20.81 8.54
C ALA A 18 36.69 21.81 9.10
N PHE A 19 36.88 22.21 10.35
CA PHE A 19 36.31 23.43 10.91
C PHE A 19 36.98 24.63 10.22
N PHE A 20 36.21 25.38 9.43
CA PHE A 20 36.59 26.73 9.04
C PHE A 20 36.46 27.65 10.26
N PHE A 21 37.56 27.87 10.98
CA PHE A 21 37.64 28.97 11.96
C PHE A 21 37.99 30.27 11.23
N ARG A 22 37.06 31.22 11.20
CA ARG A 22 37.39 32.64 10.96
C ARG A 22 37.80 33.28 12.29
N LYS A 23 39.02 33.79 12.35
CA LYS A 23 39.57 34.47 13.52
C LYS A 23 38.99 35.89 13.62
N TYR A 24 38.07 36.11 14.55
CA TYR A 24 37.76 37.46 15.08
C TYR A 24 37.71 37.40 16.60
N GLY A 25 38.29 38.42 17.23
CA GLY A 25 38.45 38.52 18.67
C GLY A 25 37.13 38.59 19.45
N SER A 26 37.23 38.21 20.73
CA SER A 26 36.32 38.53 21.84
C SER A 26 34.81 38.38 21.60
N LYS A 27 34.28 37.21 22.01
CA LYS A 27 32.88 36.92 22.42
C LYS A 27 31.76 37.55 21.57
N LEU A 28 31.23 36.72 20.66
CA LEU A 28 29.80 36.53 20.44
C LEU A 28 29.60 35.06 20.13
N PHE A 29 28.80 34.35 20.94
CA PHE A 29 28.17 33.12 20.44
C PHE A 29 27.21 33.60 19.36
N GLU A 30 27.53 33.38 18.08
CA GLU A 30 26.51 33.47 17.04
C GLU A 30 25.49 32.40 17.41
N VAL A 31 24.34 32.82 17.95
CA VAL A 31 23.19 31.94 18.08
C VAL A 31 22.78 31.66 16.65
N THR A 32 23.27 30.56 16.11
CA THR A 32 22.78 29.99 14.86
C THR A 32 21.28 29.89 15.00
N ALA A 33 20.57 30.65 14.17
CA ALA A 33 19.12 30.64 14.16
C ALA A 33 18.62 29.19 13.99
N MET A 34 17.47 28.88 14.59
CA MET A 34 17.02 27.51 14.79
C MET A 34 15.71 27.25 14.06
N ILE A 35 15.63 26.13 13.34
CA ILE A 35 14.36 25.63 12.79
C ILE A 35 13.86 24.47 13.65
N THR A 36 12.59 24.52 14.02
CA THR A 36 11.92 23.46 14.78
C THR A 36 10.61 23.01 14.14
N PHE A 37 10.01 22.00 14.74
CA PHE A 37 8.63 21.57 14.51
C PHE A 37 7.98 21.35 15.88
N SER A 38 7.43 22.40 16.48
CA SER A 38 6.89 22.41 17.85
C SER A 38 5.64 21.54 18.01
N GLN A 39 4.98 21.21 16.90
CA GLN A 39 3.76 20.40 16.84
C GLN A 39 4.03 18.90 16.62
N LEU A 40 5.26 18.44 16.86
CA LEU A 40 5.61 17.03 16.79
C LEU A 40 4.68 16.23 17.73
N GLU A 41 4.20 15.08 17.26
CA GLU A 41 3.17 14.23 17.90
C GLU A 41 1.77 14.83 18.03
N LYS A 42 1.57 16.10 17.69
CA LYS A 42 0.26 16.77 17.71
C LYS A 42 -0.39 16.85 16.33
N LYS A 43 0.39 16.66 15.26
CA LYS A 43 -0.06 16.72 13.87
C LYS A 43 0.26 15.43 13.11
N GLY A 44 -0.65 14.47 13.20
CA GLY A 44 -0.59 13.22 12.45
C GLY A 44 0.17 12.09 13.15
N ASN A 45 0.10 10.91 12.54
CA ASN A 45 0.67 9.66 13.08
C ASN A 45 2.17 9.52 12.76
N LEU A 46 2.78 8.43 13.20
CA LEU A 46 4.22 8.12 13.08
C LEU A 46 4.83 8.45 11.71
N GLY A 47 4.20 8.07 10.60
CA GLY A 47 4.71 8.38 9.25
C GLY A 47 4.81 9.89 8.96
N ASN A 48 3.86 10.68 9.47
CA ASN A 48 3.89 12.14 9.34
C ASN A 48 4.97 12.74 10.24
N GLN A 49 5.12 12.23 11.46
CA GLN A 49 6.15 12.67 12.40
C GLN A 49 7.56 12.48 11.84
N LEU A 50 7.81 11.36 11.17
CA LEU A 50 9.10 11.09 10.52
C LEU A 50 9.38 12.09 9.38
N PHE A 51 8.37 12.44 8.57
CA PHE A 51 8.51 13.51 7.56
C PHE A 51 8.80 14.86 8.22
N GLN A 52 8.07 15.22 9.27
CA GLN A 52 8.27 16.48 9.99
C GLN A 52 9.71 16.59 10.52
N ILE A 53 10.23 15.54 11.15
CA ILE A 53 11.61 15.50 11.64
C ILE A 53 12.62 15.59 10.48
N ALA A 54 12.50 14.72 9.48
CA ALA A 54 13.47 14.65 8.37
C ALA A 54 13.50 15.93 7.51
N SER A 55 12.34 16.51 7.24
CA SER A 55 12.21 17.76 6.50
C SER A 55 12.72 18.95 7.30
N THR A 56 12.37 19.07 8.59
CA THR A 56 12.93 20.13 9.45
C THR A 56 14.45 20.09 9.48
N MET A 57 15.06 18.92 9.66
CA MET A 57 16.52 18.78 9.66
C MET A 57 17.13 19.23 8.32
N GLY A 58 16.60 18.74 7.20
CA GLY A 58 17.16 19.07 5.90
C GLY A 58 16.93 20.54 5.49
N ILE A 59 15.81 21.14 5.89
CA ILE A 59 15.56 22.59 5.70
C ILE A 59 16.54 23.40 6.55
N ALA A 60 16.75 23.04 7.83
CA ALA A 60 17.69 23.71 8.71
C ALA A 60 19.12 23.68 8.16
N ILE A 61 19.58 22.49 7.74
CA ILE A 61 20.91 22.31 7.16
C ILE A 61 21.09 23.17 5.90
N ARG A 62 20.10 23.21 5.00
CA ARG A 62 20.15 24.06 3.80
C ARG A 62 20.20 25.55 4.11
N ASN A 63 19.66 25.96 5.26
CA ASN A 63 19.68 27.35 5.73
C ASN A 63 20.91 27.67 6.61
N ASN A 64 21.85 26.73 6.80
CA ASN A 64 22.96 26.87 7.75
C ASN A 64 22.48 27.19 9.19
N GLN A 65 21.37 26.57 9.57
CA GLN A 65 20.69 26.77 10.84
C GLN A 65 20.69 25.47 11.66
N ASP A 66 20.59 25.61 12.99
CA ASP A 66 20.43 24.47 13.88
C ASP A 66 18.99 23.95 13.87
N PHE A 67 18.78 22.73 14.36
CA PHE A 67 17.46 22.15 14.55
C PHE A 67 17.32 21.50 15.92
N ALA A 68 16.13 21.57 16.48
CA ALA A 68 15.77 20.88 17.70
C ALA A 68 14.28 20.56 17.70
N PHE A 69 13.86 19.58 18.51
CA PHE A 69 12.49 19.08 18.55
C PHE A 69 11.97 18.93 19.98
N PRO A 70 10.64 18.98 20.19
CA PRO A 70 10.05 18.46 21.42
C PRO A 70 10.50 17.00 21.66
N LYS A 71 10.52 16.57 22.93
CA LYS A 71 10.81 15.16 23.25
C LYS A 71 9.86 14.25 22.48
N TRP A 72 10.42 13.30 21.75
CA TRP A 72 9.68 12.38 20.89
C TRP A 72 9.53 11.01 21.56
N SER A 73 8.29 10.52 21.71
CA SER A 73 7.99 9.27 22.42
C SER A 73 8.62 8.02 21.75
N HIS A 74 8.86 8.07 20.44
CA HIS A 74 9.48 6.98 19.68
C HIS A 74 11.02 7.00 19.68
N GLN A 75 11.66 8.00 20.29
CA GLN A 75 13.12 8.15 20.36
C GLN A 75 13.82 6.90 20.92
N HIS A 76 13.17 6.17 21.82
CA HIS A 76 13.74 5.01 22.50
C HIS A 76 14.19 3.88 21.55
N ALA A 77 13.62 3.78 20.34
CA ALA A 77 13.96 2.77 19.34
C ALA A 77 15.17 3.13 18.46
N PHE A 78 15.61 4.39 18.48
CA PHE A 78 16.67 4.90 17.61
C PHE A 78 17.98 5.09 18.39
N LEU A 79 19.11 4.81 17.73
CA LEU A 79 20.44 4.82 18.32
C LEU A 79 20.91 6.24 18.67
N ASN A 80 20.66 7.20 17.78
CA ASN A 80 21.12 8.57 17.92
C ASN A 80 19.96 9.47 18.38
N GLU A 81 20.19 10.26 19.41
CA GLU A 81 19.16 11.13 20.02
C GLU A 81 18.98 12.42 19.24
N LEU A 82 17.72 12.76 18.94
CA LEU A 82 17.39 14.06 18.35
C LEU A 82 17.71 15.20 19.32
N PRO A 83 18.23 16.33 18.85
CA PRO A 83 18.42 17.51 19.70
C PRO A 83 17.08 17.98 20.27
N VAL A 84 17.07 18.27 21.58
CA VAL A 84 15.85 18.65 22.31
C VAL A 84 15.67 20.16 22.31
N LEU A 85 14.46 20.62 22.02
CA LEU A 85 14.09 22.02 22.01
C LEU A 85 14.02 22.56 23.45
N GLU A 86 14.88 23.52 23.77
CA GLU A 86 14.99 24.11 25.12
C GLU A 86 14.15 25.37 25.31
N ARG A 87 13.77 26.05 24.22
CA ARG A 87 13.01 27.30 24.23
C ARG A 87 11.91 27.29 23.16
N PRO A 88 10.77 27.99 23.38
CA PRO A 88 9.76 28.14 22.35
C PRO A 88 10.29 29.01 21.19
N ILE A 89 9.87 28.66 19.97
CA ILE A 89 10.09 29.46 18.77
C ILE A 89 8.73 30.00 18.31
N PRO A 90 8.47 31.32 18.39
CA PRO A 90 7.14 31.87 18.16
C PRO A 90 6.80 32.06 16.67
N GLU A 91 7.82 32.25 15.83
CA GLU A 91 7.63 32.55 14.40
C GLU A 91 7.23 31.29 13.65
N ARG A 92 5.93 31.18 13.34
CA ARG A 92 5.38 30.01 12.66
C ARG A 92 5.41 30.17 11.14
N PHE A 93 5.91 29.16 10.45
CA PHE A 93 5.82 29.03 9.00
C PHE A 93 4.91 27.88 8.61
N SER A 94 3.78 28.19 7.97
CA SER A 94 2.83 27.18 7.49
C SER A 94 3.17 26.72 6.08
N GLU A 95 3.26 25.42 5.86
CA GLU A 95 3.44 24.81 4.54
C GLU A 95 2.31 25.26 3.59
N PRO A 96 2.61 25.94 2.47
CA PRO A 96 1.59 26.46 1.57
C PRO A 96 0.82 25.37 0.79
N ASN A 97 1.48 24.28 0.42
CA ASN A 97 0.94 23.12 -0.29
C ASN A 97 1.92 21.94 -0.15
N PHE A 98 1.52 20.74 -0.57
CA PHE A 98 2.33 19.52 -0.45
C PHE A 98 3.50 19.42 -1.44
N GLY A 99 3.60 20.36 -2.39
CA GLY A 99 4.66 20.39 -3.36
C GLY A 99 5.98 20.85 -2.75
N TYR A 100 7.09 20.28 -3.23
CA TYR A 100 8.41 20.72 -2.78
C TYR A 100 8.67 22.17 -3.22
N ARG A 101 9.24 22.96 -2.30
CA ARG A 101 9.79 24.30 -2.56
C ARG A 101 11.02 24.48 -1.70
N ASP A 102 12.00 25.21 -2.21
CA ASP A 102 13.13 25.60 -1.38
C ASP A 102 12.69 26.78 -0.50
N TYR A 103 12.82 26.61 0.82
CA TYR A 103 12.42 27.61 1.81
C TYR A 103 13.67 28.19 2.47
N SER A 104 13.79 29.51 2.42
CA SER A 104 14.87 30.26 3.04
C SER A 104 14.40 30.97 4.31
N PHE A 105 15.20 30.87 5.38
CA PHE A 105 14.94 31.47 6.67
C PHE A 105 16.18 32.23 7.14
N GLU A 106 16.00 33.48 7.56
CA GLU A 106 17.07 34.31 8.17
C GLU A 106 17.04 34.28 9.70
N LYS A 107 15.91 33.85 10.28
CA LYS A 107 15.63 33.83 11.72
C LYS A 107 15.12 32.47 12.15
N ASP A 108 14.88 32.32 13.44
CA ASP A 108 14.22 31.13 13.99
C ASP A 108 12.87 30.87 13.29
N ALA A 109 12.55 29.61 13.05
CA ALA A 109 11.29 29.22 12.41
C ALA A 109 10.69 27.96 13.05
N ASP A 110 9.39 28.02 13.36
CA ASP A 110 8.58 26.86 13.76
C ASP A 110 7.72 26.40 12.58
N LEU A 111 8.13 25.30 11.95
CA LEU A 111 7.43 24.77 10.78
C LEU A 111 6.08 24.15 11.18
N PHE A 112 5.07 24.38 10.36
CA PHE A 112 3.72 23.83 10.53
C PHE A 112 3.19 23.27 9.20
N GLY A 113 3.04 21.95 9.12
CA GLY A 113 2.68 21.29 7.85
C GLY A 113 2.93 19.80 7.91
N TYR A 114 3.11 19.19 6.76
CA TYR A 114 3.50 17.80 6.61
C TYR A 114 4.86 17.64 5.92
N PHE A 115 5.24 18.52 4.98
CA PHE A 115 6.53 18.53 4.30
C PHE A 115 6.91 17.16 3.73
N GLN A 116 5.99 16.55 2.98
CA GLN A 116 6.06 15.13 2.59
C GLN A 116 6.84 14.90 1.30
N SER A 117 8.09 15.33 1.26
CA SER A 117 8.99 15.04 0.13
C SER A 117 10.40 14.76 0.63
N GLU A 118 11.04 13.72 0.09
CA GLU A 118 12.46 13.45 0.35
C GLU A 118 13.37 14.58 -0.14
N LEU A 119 12.91 15.42 -1.08
CA LEU A 119 13.66 16.59 -1.53
C LEU A 119 13.93 17.58 -0.39
N PHE A 120 13.13 17.54 0.69
CA PHE A 120 13.41 18.32 1.88
C PHE A 120 14.55 17.75 2.74
N PHE A 121 14.93 16.48 2.59
CA PHE A 121 15.80 15.80 3.55
C PHE A 121 17.28 16.09 3.28
N ASP A 122 18.07 16.12 4.35
CA ASP A 122 19.46 15.68 4.26
C ASP A 122 19.48 14.16 4.45
N VAL A 123 19.66 13.40 3.37
CA VAL A 123 19.53 11.93 3.41
C VAL A 123 20.53 11.28 4.37
N LEU A 124 21.74 11.80 4.48
CA LEU A 124 22.77 11.22 5.35
C LEU A 124 22.45 11.48 6.83
N LYS A 125 22.06 12.71 7.17
CA LYS A 125 21.67 13.09 8.52
C LYS A 125 20.39 12.38 8.95
N THR A 126 19.41 12.26 8.05
CA THR A 126 18.17 11.51 8.32
C THR A 126 18.48 10.03 8.58
N LYS A 127 19.33 9.38 7.77
CA LYS A 127 19.76 7.99 8.04
C LYS A 127 20.48 7.84 9.37
N HIS A 128 21.29 8.82 9.76
CA HIS A 128 21.98 8.81 11.05
C HIS A 128 20.98 8.80 12.22
N TYR A 129 20.05 9.75 12.29
CA TYR A 129 19.07 9.79 13.40
C TYR A 129 18.05 8.66 13.35
N PHE A 130 17.70 8.19 12.15
CA PHE A 130 16.78 7.08 11.98
C PHE A 130 17.48 5.71 11.92
N THR A 131 18.68 5.59 12.49
CA THR A 131 19.30 4.28 12.71
C THR A 131 18.65 3.61 13.93
N PHE A 132 17.95 2.50 13.73
CA PHE A 132 17.40 1.71 14.83
C PHE A 132 18.50 1.14 15.74
N LYS A 133 18.21 1.00 17.04
CA LYS A 133 19.10 0.33 17.98
C LYS A 133 19.28 -1.15 17.58
N PRO A 134 20.51 -1.70 17.63
CA PRO A 134 20.77 -3.10 17.27
C PRO A 134 19.90 -4.12 18.04
N ASP A 135 19.69 -3.91 19.34
CA ASP A 135 18.86 -4.81 20.15
C ASP A 135 17.39 -4.74 19.78
N PHE A 136 16.91 -3.55 19.39
CA PHE A 136 15.55 -3.36 18.90
C PHE A 136 15.33 -4.15 17.60
N VAL A 137 16.26 -4.06 16.65
CA VAL A 137 16.20 -4.82 15.39
C VAL A 137 16.32 -6.32 15.65
N THR A 138 17.19 -6.75 16.57
CA THR A 138 17.39 -8.15 16.93
C THR A 138 16.11 -8.78 17.50
N HIS A 139 15.42 -8.06 18.39
CA HIS A 139 14.13 -8.47 18.94
C HIS A 139 13.07 -8.69 17.84
N ILE A 140 13.01 -7.80 16.85
CA ILE A 140 12.08 -7.94 15.73
C ILE A 140 12.45 -9.13 14.84
N LYS A 141 13.75 -9.32 14.56
CA LYS A 141 14.22 -10.47 13.79
C LYS A 141 13.89 -11.78 14.49
N GLN A 142 13.94 -11.84 15.82
CA GLN A 142 13.52 -13.02 16.59
C GLN A 142 12.02 -13.27 16.50
N LYS A 143 11.18 -12.23 16.69
CA LYS A 143 9.71 -12.34 16.55
C LYS A 143 9.27 -12.80 15.16
N LEU A 144 10.01 -12.41 14.12
CA LEU A 144 9.72 -12.73 12.72
C LEU A 144 10.77 -13.68 12.10
N GLN A 145 11.39 -14.56 12.89
CA GLN A 145 12.52 -15.40 12.46
C GLN A 145 12.27 -16.11 11.14
N LYS A 146 11.16 -16.87 11.05
CA LYS A 146 10.78 -17.62 9.85
C LYS A 146 10.57 -16.74 8.61
N CYS A 147 10.08 -15.51 8.81
CA CYS A 147 9.88 -14.55 7.72
C CYS A 147 11.23 -14.12 7.11
N PHE A 148 12.25 -13.91 7.95
CA PHE A 148 13.56 -13.40 7.52
C PHE A 148 14.59 -14.51 7.25
N GLU A 149 14.18 -15.78 7.15
CA GLU A 149 15.01 -16.90 6.65
C GLU A 149 15.26 -16.80 5.13
N LYS A 150 14.40 -16.07 4.42
CA LYS A 150 14.52 -15.81 2.98
C LYS A 150 14.51 -14.29 2.74
N GLU A 151 14.85 -13.92 1.51
CA GLU A 151 14.62 -12.56 1.04
C GLU A 151 13.13 -12.19 1.11
N VAL A 152 12.82 -10.98 1.59
CA VAL A 152 11.45 -10.55 1.88
C VAL A 152 10.96 -9.48 0.92
N VAL A 153 9.76 -9.69 0.38
CA VAL A 153 8.90 -8.66 -0.22
C VAL A 153 7.91 -8.20 0.84
N LEU A 154 8.02 -6.95 1.29
CA LEU A 154 7.04 -6.34 2.20
C LEU A 154 5.91 -5.73 1.38
N ILE A 155 4.68 -6.11 1.68
CA ILE A 155 3.48 -5.55 1.07
C ILE A 155 2.76 -4.73 2.15
N SER A 156 2.69 -3.42 1.98
CA SER A 156 2.05 -2.52 2.94
C SER A 156 0.71 -2.03 2.40
N ILE A 157 -0.37 -2.51 3.00
CA ILE A 157 -1.75 -2.20 2.62
C ILE A 157 -2.29 -1.15 3.58
N ARG A 158 -2.82 -0.04 3.06
CA ARG A 158 -3.53 0.97 3.86
C ARG A 158 -5.01 0.91 3.57
N ARG A 159 -5.82 0.77 4.62
CA ARG A 159 -7.26 0.87 4.62
C ARG A 159 -7.66 1.85 5.70
N GLY A 160 -8.24 1.38 6.81
CA GLY A 160 -8.56 2.22 7.97
C GLY A 160 -9.28 3.52 7.58
N ASP A 161 -8.65 4.64 7.89
CA ASP A 161 -9.10 6.01 7.61
C ASP A 161 -9.09 6.40 6.11
N PHE A 162 -8.44 5.63 5.24
CA PHE A 162 -8.46 5.85 3.78
C PHE A 162 -9.76 5.37 3.13
N VAL A 163 -10.52 4.49 3.79
CA VAL A 163 -11.78 3.99 3.23
C VAL A 163 -12.79 5.15 3.16
N ASN A 164 -13.16 5.53 1.94
CA ASN A 164 -14.00 6.69 1.61
C ASN A 164 -13.36 8.06 1.92
N HIS A 165 -12.03 8.14 2.05
CA HIS A 165 -11.39 9.43 2.22
C HIS A 165 -11.47 10.25 0.93
N PRO A 166 -11.90 11.53 0.97
CA PRO A 166 -12.09 12.33 -0.24
C PRO A 166 -10.77 12.67 -0.97
N ASP A 167 -9.69 12.82 -0.20
CA ASP A 167 -8.40 13.25 -0.75
C ASP A 167 -7.44 12.11 -1.13
N TYR A 168 -7.67 10.86 -0.70
CA TYR A 168 -6.74 9.75 -0.92
C TYR A 168 -7.39 8.64 -1.72
N TYR A 169 -6.67 8.11 -2.69
CA TYR A 169 -7.12 6.95 -3.45
C TYR A 169 -7.03 5.67 -2.60
N GLN A 170 -8.13 4.97 -2.39
CA GLN A 170 -8.09 3.62 -1.80
C GLN A 170 -7.60 2.63 -2.86
N LEU A 171 -6.35 2.18 -2.74
CA LEU A 171 -5.80 1.19 -3.66
C LEU A 171 -6.55 -0.16 -3.52
N PRO A 172 -7.02 -0.74 -4.63
CA PRO A 172 -7.72 -2.03 -4.62
C PRO A 172 -6.74 -3.18 -4.37
N ILE A 173 -7.23 -4.35 -3.92
CA ILE A 173 -6.36 -5.52 -3.75
C ILE A 173 -5.61 -5.93 -5.03
N SER A 174 -6.22 -5.65 -6.20
CA SER A 174 -5.63 -5.91 -7.50
C SER A 174 -4.30 -5.23 -7.71
N TYR A 175 -4.14 -4.01 -7.22
CA TYR A 175 -2.87 -3.31 -7.28
C TYR A 175 -1.74 -4.16 -6.67
N TYR A 176 -1.93 -4.66 -5.45
CA TYR A 176 -0.90 -5.41 -4.72
C TYR A 176 -0.64 -6.79 -5.33
N LEU A 177 -1.70 -7.52 -5.69
CA LEU A 177 -1.57 -8.85 -6.28
C LEU A 177 -0.92 -8.79 -7.66
N LEU A 178 -1.34 -7.85 -8.52
CA LEU A 178 -0.77 -7.71 -9.86
C LEU A 178 0.66 -7.19 -9.80
N ALA A 179 0.97 -6.25 -8.90
CA ALA A 179 2.35 -5.81 -8.65
C ALA A 179 3.23 -6.98 -8.22
N LEU A 180 2.75 -7.84 -7.33
CA LEU A 180 3.49 -9.01 -6.89
C LEU A 180 3.82 -9.94 -8.07
N LEU A 181 2.83 -10.25 -8.90
CA LEU A 181 2.98 -11.24 -9.97
C LEU A 181 3.81 -10.73 -11.16
N THR A 182 3.67 -9.45 -11.48
CA THR A 182 4.36 -8.83 -12.61
C THR A 182 5.79 -8.47 -12.22
N GLU A 183 5.98 -7.87 -11.05
CA GLU A 183 7.27 -7.30 -10.66
C GLU A 183 8.19 -8.29 -9.93
N PHE A 184 7.62 -9.38 -9.41
CA PHE A 184 8.33 -10.45 -8.70
C PHE A 184 7.91 -11.83 -9.24
N PRO A 185 8.30 -12.19 -10.48
CA PRO A 185 7.92 -13.48 -11.08
C PRO A 185 8.41 -14.70 -10.30
N ASP A 186 9.41 -14.52 -9.43
CA ASP A 186 10.01 -15.52 -8.55
C ASP A 186 9.55 -15.37 -7.09
N TRP A 187 8.41 -14.72 -6.82
CA TRP A 187 7.88 -14.47 -5.48
C TRP A 187 7.76 -15.75 -4.62
N GLU A 188 7.53 -16.93 -5.23
CA GLU A 188 7.48 -18.23 -4.53
C GLU A 188 8.80 -18.59 -3.81
N SER A 189 9.93 -18.06 -4.31
CA SER A 189 11.26 -18.25 -3.70
C SER A 189 11.55 -17.30 -2.55
N LYS A 190 10.71 -16.27 -2.37
CA LYS A 190 10.84 -15.22 -1.34
C LYS A 190 9.82 -15.46 -0.23
N ASN A 191 9.96 -14.72 0.87
CA ASN A 191 8.89 -14.60 1.86
C ASN A 191 8.13 -13.28 1.66
N LEU A 192 6.83 -13.29 1.95
CA LEU A 192 5.97 -12.12 1.84
C LEU A 192 5.61 -11.64 3.24
N LEU A 193 5.99 -10.42 3.60
CA LEU A 193 5.57 -9.80 4.85
C LEU A 193 4.43 -8.81 4.56
N VAL A 194 3.20 -9.15 4.92
CA VAL A 194 2.03 -8.32 4.62
C VAL A 194 1.65 -7.51 5.85
N CYS A 195 1.91 -6.20 5.80
CA CYS A 195 1.53 -5.22 6.80
C CYS A 195 0.21 -4.55 6.43
N SER A 196 -0.68 -4.33 7.41
CA SER A 196 -1.94 -3.63 7.19
C SER A 196 -2.49 -3.09 8.50
N ASP A 197 -3.17 -1.94 8.44
CA ASP A 197 -4.03 -1.46 9.53
C ASP A 197 -5.37 -2.20 9.61
N ASP A 198 -5.70 -3.00 8.59
CA ASP A 198 -6.75 -4.01 8.59
C ASP A 198 -6.14 -5.39 8.26
N LEU A 199 -5.61 -6.06 9.31
CA LEU A 199 -5.00 -7.39 9.16
C LEU A 199 -5.99 -8.47 8.77
N ALA A 200 -7.28 -8.32 9.11
CA ALA A 200 -8.29 -9.28 8.71
C ALA A 200 -8.47 -9.28 7.19
N TYR A 201 -8.44 -8.09 6.59
CA TYR A 201 -8.56 -7.94 5.14
C TYR A 201 -7.30 -8.46 4.44
N ALA A 202 -6.12 -8.16 4.98
CA ALA A 202 -4.87 -8.69 4.46
C ALA A 202 -4.83 -10.23 4.52
N LYS A 203 -5.19 -10.83 5.65
CA LYS A 203 -5.27 -12.30 5.80
C LYS A 203 -6.29 -12.90 4.83
N PHE A 204 -7.45 -12.27 4.67
CA PHE A 204 -8.46 -12.70 3.70
C PHE A 204 -7.88 -12.86 2.28
N HIS A 205 -7.01 -11.95 1.85
CA HIS A 205 -6.47 -11.94 0.49
C HIS A 205 -5.12 -12.62 0.30
N PHE A 206 -4.34 -12.87 1.36
CA PHE A 206 -2.97 -13.38 1.22
C PHE A 206 -2.67 -14.68 1.98
N ASP A 207 -3.47 -15.04 3.01
CA ASP A 207 -3.17 -16.18 3.92
C ASP A 207 -3.13 -17.55 3.21
N PHE A 208 -3.65 -17.64 1.99
CA PHE A 208 -3.56 -18.85 1.17
C PHE A 208 -2.18 -19.09 0.55
N LEU A 209 -1.31 -18.08 0.55
CA LEU A 209 0.05 -18.19 0.01
C LEU A 209 0.95 -18.91 1.02
N PRO A 210 1.73 -19.91 0.62
CA PRO A 210 2.47 -20.76 1.57
C PRO A 210 3.67 -20.07 2.24
N ASN A 211 4.06 -18.90 1.75
CA ASN A 211 5.23 -18.10 2.13
C ASN A 211 4.84 -16.71 2.65
N VAL A 212 3.59 -16.51 3.09
CA VAL A 212 3.16 -15.24 3.70
C VAL A 212 3.30 -15.22 5.21
N PHE A 213 3.65 -14.06 5.73
CA PHE A 213 3.76 -13.73 7.14
C PHE A 213 3.00 -12.43 7.41
N PHE A 214 2.40 -12.33 8.59
CA PHE A 214 1.73 -11.13 9.06
C PHE A 214 2.36 -10.70 10.39
N PRO A 215 2.69 -9.41 10.59
CA PRO A 215 3.30 -8.90 11.81
C PRO A 215 2.27 -8.70 12.92
N ASP A 216 1.53 -9.76 13.27
CA ASP A 216 0.49 -9.72 14.29
C ASP A 216 1.09 -9.36 15.66
N GLY A 217 0.47 -8.41 16.36
CA GLY A 217 0.96 -7.90 17.65
C GLY A 217 2.22 -7.03 17.60
N LEU A 218 2.72 -6.63 16.42
CA LEU A 218 3.78 -5.61 16.32
C LEU A 218 3.19 -4.21 16.26
N SER A 219 3.71 -3.30 17.07
CA SER A 219 3.43 -1.86 16.98
C SER A 219 3.92 -1.27 15.65
N GLY A 220 3.46 -0.06 15.30
CA GLY A 220 3.90 0.61 14.07
C GLY A 220 5.41 0.82 14.00
N LEU A 221 6.05 1.14 15.13
CA LEU A 221 7.50 1.33 15.19
C LEU A 221 8.27 0.01 15.02
N GLU A 222 7.78 -1.08 15.61
CA GLU A 222 8.33 -2.42 15.41
C GLU A 222 8.14 -2.90 13.97
N GLN A 223 7.02 -2.55 13.31
CA GLN A 223 6.78 -2.83 11.90
C GLN A 223 7.72 -2.04 10.98
N LEU A 224 8.07 -0.79 11.29
CA LEU A 224 9.11 -0.05 10.56
C LEU A 224 10.50 -0.67 10.74
N ALA A 225 10.82 -1.18 11.93
CA ALA A 225 12.05 -1.94 12.13
C ALA A 225 12.03 -3.26 11.32
N ALA A 226 10.89 -3.96 11.24
CA ALA A 226 10.74 -5.10 10.34
C ALA A 226 10.91 -4.70 8.87
N ALA A 227 10.39 -3.55 8.46
CA ALA A 227 10.57 -3.01 7.12
C ALA A 227 12.06 -2.74 6.80
N SER A 228 12.85 -2.26 7.76
CA SER A 228 14.30 -2.08 7.58
C SER A 228 15.06 -3.39 7.28
N LEU A 229 14.48 -4.55 7.61
CA LEU A 229 15.05 -5.87 7.33
C LEU A 229 14.67 -6.41 5.95
N ALA A 230 13.53 -6.00 5.39
CA ALA A 230 13.10 -6.40 4.06
C ALA A 230 14.00 -5.79 2.95
N LYS A 231 13.84 -6.29 1.72
CA LYS A 231 14.62 -5.86 0.55
C LYS A 231 13.74 -5.30 -0.57
N HIS A 232 12.53 -5.84 -0.72
CA HIS A 232 11.58 -5.45 -1.75
C HIS A 232 10.29 -4.95 -1.12
N PHE A 233 9.59 -4.07 -1.83
CA PHE A 233 8.41 -3.39 -1.31
C PHE A 233 7.34 -3.24 -2.39
N ILE A 234 6.09 -3.47 -1.99
CA ILE A 234 4.89 -3.03 -2.71
C ILE A 234 4.13 -2.16 -1.71
N ILE A 235 4.11 -0.85 -1.95
CA ILE A 235 3.62 0.12 -0.97
C ILE A 235 2.27 0.71 -1.36
N SER A 236 1.45 1.03 -0.36
CA SER A 236 0.30 1.91 -0.53
C SER A 236 0.69 3.39 -0.57
N ASN A 237 -0.29 4.25 -0.87
CA ASN A 237 -0.20 5.71 -0.80
C ASN A 237 -0.27 6.28 0.62
N SER A 238 0.26 5.59 1.62
CA SER A 238 0.31 6.11 3.00
C SER A 238 1.72 6.55 3.37
N THR A 239 1.84 7.51 4.29
CA THR A 239 3.15 7.92 4.81
C THR A 239 3.84 6.79 5.56
N PHE A 240 3.09 5.92 6.23
CA PHE A 240 3.66 4.73 6.88
C PHE A 240 4.30 3.77 5.87
N SER A 241 3.61 3.49 4.75
CA SER A 241 4.14 2.65 3.67
C SER A 241 5.35 3.30 2.98
N TRP A 242 5.30 4.62 2.78
CA TRP A 242 6.43 5.40 2.26
C TRP A 242 7.67 5.22 3.13
N TRP A 243 7.53 5.43 4.45
CA TRP A 243 8.65 5.27 5.39
C TRP A 243 9.12 3.82 5.48
N SER A 244 8.21 2.84 5.43
CA SER A 244 8.57 1.42 5.40
C SER A 244 9.53 1.12 4.24
N ALA A 245 9.23 1.61 3.03
CA ALA A 245 10.11 1.46 1.88
C ALA A 245 11.40 2.28 2.01
N TRP A 246 11.36 3.49 2.58
CA TRP A 246 12.55 4.32 2.77
C TRP A 246 13.56 3.69 3.74
N PHE A 247 13.09 3.14 4.87
CA PHE A 247 13.93 2.40 5.84
C PHE A 247 14.55 1.15 5.24
N GLY A 248 13.80 0.42 4.41
CA GLY A 248 14.27 -0.81 3.78
C GLY A 248 14.97 -0.64 2.44
N ALA A 249 15.09 0.60 1.94
CA ALA A 249 15.71 0.88 0.65
C ALA A 249 17.20 0.48 0.67
N LYS A 250 17.52 -0.62 -0.02
CA LYS A 250 18.87 -1.18 -0.14
C LYS A 250 19.23 -1.39 -1.62
N ASN A 251 20.54 -1.48 -1.90
CA ASN A 251 21.03 -1.78 -3.24
C ASN A 251 20.45 -3.12 -3.74
N GLY A 252 19.96 -3.14 -4.99
CA GLY A 252 19.30 -4.30 -5.59
C GLY A 252 17.88 -4.60 -5.06
N GLY A 253 17.34 -3.76 -4.18
CA GLY A 253 15.93 -3.80 -3.77
C GLY A 253 15.02 -3.17 -4.83
N LYS A 254 13.76 -3.58 -4.83
CA LYS A 254 12.72 -3.08 -5.75
C LYS A 254 11.59 -2.49 -4.93
N ILE A 255 11.23 -1.24 -5.19
CA ILE A 255 10.15 -0.54 -4.47
C ILE A 255 9.10 -0.17 -5.51
N ILE A 256 7.94 -0.80 -5.38
CA ILE A 256 6.79 -0.62 -6.25
C ILE A 256 5.79 0.29 -5.54
N ARG A 257 5.40 1.39 -6.19
CA ARG A 257 4.52 2.44 -5.64
C ARG A 257 3.37 2.78 -6.58
N PRO A 258 2.24 3.33 -6.08
CA PRO A 258 1.13 3.78 -6.93
C PRO A 258 1.49 5.07 -7.66
N LEU A 259 0.79 5.41 -8.75
CA LEU A 259 1.11 6.62 -9.52
C LEU A 259 0.94 7.92 -8.71
N HIS A 260 -0.10 8.01 -7.89
CA HIS A 260 -0.44 9.20 -7.13
C HIS A 260 -0.66 8.90 -5.65
N ASN A 261 -0.44 9.92 -4.83
CA ASN A 261 -0.82 9.90 -3.42
C ASN A 261 -2.30 10.31 -3.28
N PHE A 262 -2.64 11.42 -3.93
CA PHE A 262 -3.94 12.08 -3.85
C PHE A 262 -4.89 11.69 -4.98
N THR A 263 -6.19 11.89 -4.74
CA THR A 263 -7.24 11.84 -5.76
C THR A 263 -7.08 12.96 -6.79
N ASP A 264 -7.72 12.83 -7.95
CA ASP A 264 -7.69 13.85 -9.00
C ASP A 264 -8.24 15.20 -8.50
N GLU A 265 -9.32 15.16 -7.71
CA GLU A 265 -9.93 16.34 -7.11
C GLU A 265 -8.99 17.05 -6.14
N LYS A 266 -8.19 16.28 -5.38
CA LYS A 266 -7.22 16.86 -4.45
C LYS A 266 -6.01 17.41 -5.19
N ARG A 267 -5.50 16.73 -6.22
CA ARG A 267 -4.40 17.21 -7.08
C ARG A 267 -4.77 18.44 -7.91
N ALA A 268 -6.04 18.69 -8.17
CA ALA A 268 -6.49 19.93 -8.78
C ALA A 268 -6.29 21.16 -7.86
N ARG A 269 -6.15 20.95 -6.54
CA ARG A 269 -6.01 22.03 -5.52
C ARG A 269 -4.70 21.96 -4.74
N ASP A 270 -3.88 20.95 -4.97
CA ASP A 270 -2.66 20.65 -4.21
C ASP A 270 -1.67 19.86 -5.08
N ASN A 271 -0.45 19.62 -4.63
CA ASN A 271 0.60 19.02 -5.45
C ASN A 271 1.30 17.86 -4.74
N ASP A 272 1.19 16.64 -5.29
CA ASP A 272 1.89 15.44 -4.80
C ASP A 272 2.99 14.94 -5.75
N ALA A 273 3.41 15.75 -6.74
CA ALA A 273 4.39 15.36 -7.75
C ALA A 273 5.74 14.91 -7.15
N ASP A 274 6.13 15.53 -6.03
CA ASP A 274 7.40 15.27 -5.34
C ASP A 274 7.25 14.35 -4.12
N TYR A 275 6.07 13.74 -3.93
CA TYR A 275 5.80 12.87 -2.79
C TYR A 275 6.65 11.59 -2.83
N TYR A 276 6.68 10.91 -3.98
CA TYR A 276 7.49 9.70 -4.16
C TYR A 276 8.88 10.02 -4.74
N PRO A 277 9.95 9.44 -4.20
CA PRO A 277 11.26 9.50 -4.85
C PRO A 277 11.23 8.95 -6.27
N LYS A 278 11.84 9.67 -7.23
CA LYS A 278 11.88 9.28 -8.65
C LYS A 278 12.52 7.91 -8.91
N ARG A 279 13.35 7.43 -7.98
CA ARG A 279 13.98 6.10 -8.04
C ARG A 279 13.03 4.94 -7.75
N TRP A 280 11.82 5.19 -7.23
CA TRP A 280 10.83 4.15 -6.96
C TRP A 280 9.99 3.88 -8.20
N GLN A 281 9.76 2.60 -8.47
CA GLN A 281 9.09 2.16 -9.68
C GLN A 281 7.58 2.33 -9.54
N ILE A 282 7.00 3.03 -10.52
CA ILE A 282 5.56 3.18 -10.63
C ILE A 282 4.98 1.84 -11.09
N PHE A 283 3.90 1.41 -10.45
CA PHE A 283 3.06 0.36 -10.98
C PHE A 283 1.64 0.87 -11.11
N GLU A 284 1.15 0.86 -12.33
CA GLU A 284 -0.27 1.00 -12.62
C GLU A 284 -0.70 -0.28 -13.33
N PRO A 285 -1.59 -1.08 -12.73
CA PRO A 285 -2.15 -2.19 -13.48
C PRO A 285 -2.86 -1.61 -14.69
N ALA A 286 -2.46 -2.04 -15.90
CA ALA A 286 -3.17 -1.71 -17.11
C ALA A 286 -4.67 -2.02 -16.92
N ALA A 287 -5.55 -1.15 -17.42
CA ALA A 287 -6.99 -1.37 -17.39
C ALA A 287 -7.38 -2.50 -18.35
N GLN A 288 -6.93 -3.71 -18.07
CA GLN A 288 -7.29 -4.89 -18.83
C GLN A 288 -8.64 -5.38 -18.30
N LYS A 289 -9.62 -5.29 -19.19
CA LYS A 289 -10.95 -5.82 -18.97
C LYS A 289 -11.04 -7.20 -19.58
N LEU A 290 -11.79 -8.06 -18.91
CA LEU A 290 -12.06 -9.40 -19.39
C LEU A 290 -13.06 -9.34 -20.54
N ASP A 291 -12.67 -9.85 -21.69
CA ASP A 291 -13.51 -9.88 -22.88
C ASP A 291 -14.67 -10.87 -22.71
N LEU A 292 -15.89 -10.36 -22.78
CA LEU A 292 -17.12 -11.11 -22.74
C LEU A 292 -17.88 -11.04 -24.07
N ALA A 293 -17.17 -10.88 -25.20
CA ALA A 293 -17.75 -10.88 -26.54
C ALA A 293 -18.79 -12.01 -26.73
N GLY A 294 -19.96 -11.66 -27.24
CA GLY A 294 -21.08 -12.60 -27.42
C GLY A 294 -21.85 -12.94 -26.14
N THR A 295 -21.56 -12.29 -25.01
CA THR A 295 -22.29 -12.44 -23.75
C THR A 295 -23.27 -11.27 -23.56
N THR A 296 -24.52 -11.55 -23.21
CA THR A 296 -25.43 -10.55 -22.64
C THR A 296 -25.74 -10.92 -21.21
N LEU A 297 -25.54 -10.00 -20.28
CA LEU A 297 -25.85 -10.19 -18.89
C LEU A 297 -27.28 -9.67 -18.62
N GLN A 298 -28.19 -10.58 -18.27
CA GLN A 298 -29.52 -10.21 -17.81
C GLN A 298 -29.45 -9.73 -16.36
N LEU A 299 -29.85 -8.49 -16.11
CA LEU A 299 -29.90 -7.87 -14.79
C LEU A 299 -31.37 -7.71 -14.39
N GLU A 300 -31.71 -8.04 -13.14
CA GLU A 300 -33.09 -7.90 -12.64
C GLU A 300 -33.51 -6.46 -12.39
N SER A 301 -32.55 -5.55 -12.26
CA SER A 301 -32.78 -4.13 -12.12
C SER A 301 -31.56 -3.35 -12.58
N GLU A 302 -31.77 -2.20 -13.20
CA GLU A 302 -30.70 -1.22 -13.40
C GLU A 302 -30.20 -0.73 -12.03
N ASN A 303 -28.97 -1.12 -11.69
CA ASN A 303 -28.30 -0.67 -10.48
C ASN A 303 -26.96 -0.08 -10.87
N LEU A 304 -26.73 1.18 -10.51
CA LEU A 304 -25.50 1.92 -10.77
C LEU A 304 -24.25 1.15 -10.32
N LEU A 305 -24.35 0.41 -9.21
CA LEU A 305 -23.28 -0.40 -8.66
C LEU A 305 -22.92 -1.61 -9.56
N TRP A 306 -23.92 -2.23 -10.19
CA TRP A 306 -23.69 -3.31 -11.18
C TRP A 306 -23.06 -2.79 -12.46
N LYS A 307 -23.53 -1.64 -12.93
CA LYS A 307 -22.94 -0.96 -14.08
C LYS A 307 -21.46 -0.65 -13.83
N GLN A 308 -21.14 -0.01 -12.70
CA GLN A 308 -19.77 0.29 -12.31
C GLN A 308 -18.91 -0.97 -12.15
N TYR A 309 -19.43 -2.02 -11.52
CA TYR A 309 -18.74 -3.30 -11.40
C TYR A 309 -18.42 -3.93 -12.76
N LEU A 310 -19.41 -4.05 -13.65
CA LEU A 310 -19.24 -4.69 -14.94
C LEU A 310 -18.30 -3.88 -15.85
N GLU A 311 -18.50 -2.57 -15.92
CA GLU A 311 -17.65 -1.67 -16.70
C GLU A 311 -16.22 -1.62 -16.16
N ARG A 312 -16.00 -1.85 -14.85
CA ARG A 312 -14.65 -1.91 -14.26
C ARG A 312 -13.88 -3.14 -14.73
N TRP A 313 -14.54 -4.29 -14.84
CA TRP A 313 -13.86 -5.58 -14.97
C TRP A 313 -14.00 -6.25 -16.34
N PHE A 314 -14.99 -5.86 -17.16
CA PHE A 314 -15.32 -6.55 -18.42
C PHE A 314 -15.51 -5.60 -19.60
N CYS A 315 -15.27 -6.10 -20.81
CA CYS A 315 -15.53 -5.39 -22.07
C CYS A 315 -16.33 -6.28 -23.04
N ASN A 316 -16.85 -5.67 -24.11
CA ASN A 316 -17.58 -6.33 -25.21
C ASN A 316 -18.81 -7.18 -24.77
N PHE A 317 -19.47 -6.83 -23.67
CA PHE A 317 -20.74 -7.42 -23.24
C PHE A 317 -21.91 -6.48 -23.52
N SER A 318 -23.13 -7.00 -23.48
CA SER A 318 -24.37 -6.22 -23.43
C SER A 318 -25.15 -6.50 -22.14
N THR A 319 -26.05 -5.60 -21.75
CA THR A 319 -26.94 -5.79 -20.59
C THR A 319 -28.40 -5.66 -21.02
N SER A 320 -29.29 -6.48 -20.46
CA SER A 320 -30.74 -6.32 -20.62
C SER A 320 -31.46 -6.37 -19.28
N ALA A 321 -32.45 -5.49 -19.09
CA ALA A 321 -33.27 -5.42 -17.89
C ALA A 321 -34.51 -6.32 -18.02
N HIS A 322 -34.82 -7.10 -16.98
CA HIS A 322 -36.02 -7.94 -16.96
C HIS A 322 -37.24 -7.17 -16.43
N THR A 323 -38.40 -7.32 -17.08
CA THR A 323 -39.70 -6.91 -16.53
C THR A 323 -40.51 -8.15 -16.10
N ALA A 324 -40.87 -8.16 -14.82
CA ALA A 324 -41.90 -8.96 -14.14
C ALA A 324 -41.63 -10.39 -13.60
N ALA A 325 -42.25 -10.60 -12.43
CA ALA A 325 -42.60 -11.80 -11.65
C ALA A 325 -41.50 -12.66 -11.00
N ALA A 326 -41.18 -12.28 -9.75
CA ALA A 326 -40.88 -13.17 -8.62
C ALA A 326 -40.03 -14.44 -8.89
N GLU A 327 -38.85 -14.30 -9.48
CA GLU A 327 -37.78 -15.30 -9.36
C GLU A 327 -36.53 -14.67 -8.72
N ARG A 328 -35.85 -15.46 -7.89
CA ARG A 328 -34.89 -14.99 -6.89
C ARG A 328 -33.62 -14.44 -7.53
N SER A 329 -33.19 -13.35 -6.91
CA SER A 329 -32.63 -12.21 -7.62
C SER A 329 -31.10 -12.08 -7.44
N LEU A 330 -30.30 -12.15 -8.52
CA LEU A 330 -28.88 -11.76 -8.65
C LEU A 330 -28.58 -10.36 -8.08
N SER A 331 -29.58 -9.47 -8.03
CA SER A 331 -29.45 -8.08 -7.55
C SER A 331 -28.84 -7.94 -6.14
N LYS A 332 -28.80 -9.03 -5.37
CA LYS A 332 -28.29 -9.01 -3.99
C LYS A 332 -26.81 -9.34 -3.84
N TYR A 333 -26.13 -9.92 -4.85
CA TYR A 333 -24.80 -10.53 -4.69
C TYR A 333 -23.87 -10.28 -5.89
N PHE A 334 -22.69 -9.70 -5.66
CA PHE A 334 -21.65 -9.60 -6.69
C PHE A 334 -20.86 -10.91 -6.77
N LEU A 335 -20.77 -11.48 -7.98
CA LEU A 335 -19.79 -12.52 -8.25
C LEU A 335 -18.40 -11.87 -8.35
N PRO A 336 -17.33 -12.59 -8.00
CA PRO A 336 -15.97 -12.16 -8.31
C PRO A 336 -15.78 -12.04 -9.83
N PRO A 337 -14.98 -11.07 -10.31
CA PRO A 337 -14.72 -10.88 -11.72
C PRO A 337 -14.29 -12.15 -12.46
N PHE A 338 -13.36 -12.91 -11.86
CA PHE A 338 -12.88 -14.13 -12.48
C PHE A 338 -13.95 -15.22 -12.52
N ALA A 339 -14.73 -15.38 -11.46
CA ALA A 339 -15.77 -16.40 -11.43
C ALA A 339 -16.83 -16.11 -12.50
N LEU A 340 -17.27 -14.86 -12.61
CA LEU A 340 -18.19 -14.44 -13.66
C LEU A 340 -17.60 -14.66 -15.06
N TYR A 341 -16.34 -14.26 -15.29
CA TYR A 341 -15.67 -14.55 -16.56
C TYR A 341 -15.65 -16.04 -16.89
N TYR A 342 -15.24 -16.87 -15.92
CA TYR A 342 -15.14 -18.31 -16.13
C TYR A 342 -16.50 -18.94 -16.43
N ILE A 343 -17.57 -18.50 -15.75
CA ILE A 343 -18.94 -18.92 -16.02
C ILE A 343 -19.33 -18.57 -17.46
N CYS A 344 -19.05 -17.34 -17.90
CA CYS A 344 -19.37 -16.91 -19.27
C CYS A 344 -18.57 -17.70 -20.33
N GLN A 345 -17.31 -18.04 -20.04
CA GLN A 345 -16.42 -18.73 -20.99
C GLN A 345 -16.59 -20.27 -20.99
N LYS A 346 -17.13 -20.86 -19.93
CA LYS A 346 -17.27 -22.32 -19.79
C LYS A 346 -18.71 -22.69 -19.49
N LYS A 347 -19.32 -23.42 -20.43
CA LYS A 347 -20.66 -24.02 -20.30
C LYS A 347 -20.80 -24.97 -19.09
N HIS A 348 -19.69 -25.45 -18.50
CA HIS A 348 -19.66 -26.24 -17.27
C HIS A 348 -18.51 -25.80 -16.34
N ILE A 349 -18.82 -25.61 -15.06
CA ILE A 349 -17.82 -25.34 -14.01
C ILE A 349 -17.34 -26.67 -13.43
N ASP A 350 -16.05 -26.99 -13.59
CA ASP A 350 -15.42 -28.06 -12.84
C ASP A 350 -15.11 -27.59 -11.41
N TYR A 351 -16.00 -27.94 -10.48
CA TYR A 351 -15.88 -27.55 -9.07
C TYR A 351 -14.68 -28.19 -8.38
N SER A 352 -14.08 -29.25 -8.94
CA SER A 352 -12.85 -29.85 -8.39
C SER A 352 -11.64 -28.91 -8.47
N LEU A 353 -11.72 -27.87 -9.32
CA LEU A 353 -10.70 -26.84 -9.44
C LEU A 353 -10.69 -25.87 -8.25
N PHE A 354 -11.69 -25.90 -7.38
CA PHE A 354 -11.87 -24.93 -6.30
C PHE A 354 -11.85 -25.60 -4.92
N LYS A 355 -11.22 -24.92 -3.96
CA LYS A 355 -11.21 -25.26 -2.53
C LYS A 355 -11.90 -24.15 -1.74
N VAL A 356 -12.79 -24.55 -0.86
CA VAL A 356 -13.42 -23.66 0.12
C VAL A 356 -12.42 -23.40 1.25
N LEU A 357 -12.07 -22.14 1.47
CA LEU A 357 -11.26 -21.72 2.61
C LEU A 357 -12.13 -21.02 3.64
N LYS A 358 -12.05 -21.47 4.90
CA LYS A 358 -12.62 -20.76 6.04
C LYS A 358 -11.76 -19.52 6.30
N ILE A 359 -12.36 -18.36 6.13
CA ILE A 359 -11.68 -17.09 6.42
C ILE A 359 -11.84 -16.76 7.90
N SER A 360 -10.83 -16.11 8.48
CA SER A 360 -10.73 -15.88 9.92
C SER A 360 -11.80 -14.94 10.48
N ARG A 361 -12.43 -14.11 9.64
CA ARG A 361 -13.49 -13.18 10.04
C ARG A 361 -14.58 -13.11 9.00
N PHE A 362 -15.80 -12.91 9.49
CA PHE A 362 -16.91 -12.59 8.63
C PHE A 362 -16.82 -11.15 8.13
N TYR A 363 -17.01 -10.93 6.84
CA TYR A 363 -17.25 -9.59 6.30
C TYR A 363 -18.74 -9.39 6.08
N ASP A 364 -19.28 -8.26 6.56
CA ASP A 364 -20.66 -7.91 6.25
C ASP A 364 -20.80 -7.31 4.83
N LYS A 365 -21.97 -7.45 4.19
CA LYS A 365 -22.25 -6.90 2.84
C LYS A 365 -21.91 -5.42 2.71
N ASP A 366 -22.26 -4.59 3.69
CA ASP A 366 -22.01 -3.17 3.59
C ASP A 366 -20.51 -2.89 3.67
N SER A 367 -19.79 -3.65 4.50
CA SER A 367 -18.33 -3.60 4.52
C SER A 367 -17.74 -3.95 3.17
N PHE A 368 -18.15 -5.04 2.54
CA PHE A 368 -17.70 -5.48 1.21
C PHE A 368 -18.00 -4.44 0.11
N LEU A 369 -19.23 -3.91 0.06
CA LEU A 369 -19.62 -2.90 -0.91
C LEU A 369 -18.87 -1.57 -0.72
N ARG A 370 -18.67 -1.13 0.52
CA ARG A 370 -17.87 0.07 0.84
C ARG A 370 -16.41 -0.05 0.41
N MET A 371 -15.87 -1.26 0.23
CA MET A 371 -14.48 -1.42 -0.19
C MET A 371 -14.29 -1.17 -1.68
N SER A 372 -15.37 -1.18 -2.47
CA SER A 372 -15.35 -1.29 -3.94
C SER A 372 -14.41 -2.38 -4.45
N ASP A 373 -14.12 -3.36 -3.59
CA ASP A 373 -13.21 -4.46 -3.81
C ASP A 373 -14.04 -5.72 -3.79
N PHE A 374 -14.57 -6.04 -4.96
CA PHE A 374 -15.44 -7.18 -5.18
C PHE A 374 -14.71 -8.52 -5.02
N GLY A 375 -13.41 -8.49 -4.68
CA GLY A 375 -12.52 -9.63 -4.52
C GLY A 375 -12.34 -10.39 -5.84
N PHE A 376 -11.13 -10.82 -6.17
CA PHE A 376 -10.97 -11.76 -7.30
C PHE A 376 -11.60 -13.13 -7.02
N TYR A 377 -11.94 -13.45 -5.76
CA TYR A 377 -12.12 -14.82 -5.27
C TYR A 377 -13.36 -15.06 -4.36
N THR A 378 -14.16 -14.04 -4.05
CA THR A 378 -15.30 -14.12 -3.13
C THR A 378 -16.59 -14.67 -3.74
N LEU A 379 -16.79 -15.98 -3.74
CA LEU A 379 -18.14 -16.53 -3.66
C LEU A 379 -18.38 -17.10 -2.27
N GLY A 380 -19.43 -16.63 -1.59
CA GLY A 380 -19.88 -17.22 -0.33
C GLY A 380 -20.53 -18.58 -0.58
N PHE A 381 -20.14 -19.63 0.16
CA PHE A 381 -20.80 -20.94 0.13
C PHE A 381 -20.92 -21.54 1.50
N ASN A 382 -22.04 -22.22 1.74
CA ASN A 382 -22.14 -23.20 2.79
C ASN A 382 -22.11 -24.61 2.18
N THR A 383 -21.25 -25.47 2.72
CA THR A 383 -21.11 -26.88 2.38
C THR A 383 -22.26 -27.68 2.99
N SER A 384 -23.37 -27.77 2.27
CA SER A 384 -24.25 -28.94 2.38
C SER A 384 -25.08 -29.14 1.12
N VAL A 385 -25.44 -28.08 0.39
CA VAL A 385 -26.13 -28.18 -0.91
C VAL A 385 -25.81 -26.93 -1.72
N ALA A 386 -24.96 -27.03 -2.74
CA ALA A 386 -24.84 -25.98 -3.75
C ALA A 386 -24.54 -26.63 -5.10
N ARG A 387 -25.59 -26.84 -5.90
CA ARG A 387 -25.48 -26.99 -7.35
C ARG A 387 -25.88 -25.64 -7.94
N PHE A 388 -24.98 -24.94 -8.61
CA PHE A 388 -25.43 -23.95 -9.59
C PHE A 388 -25.78 -24.70 -10.85
N SER A 389 -26.98 -24.45 -11.34
CA SER A 389 -27.29 -24.64 -12.74
C SER A 389 -27.24 -23.26 -13.38
N ALA A 390 -26.11 -22.89 -13.97
CA ALA A 390 -26.13 -21.90 -15.05
C ALA A 390 -26.64 -22.66 -16.27
N GLU A 391 -27.93 -22.55 -16.56
CA GLU A 391 -28.49 -23.15 -17.78
C GLU A 391 -28.19 -22.25 -18.96
N LEU A 392 -27.39 -22.74 -19.90
CA LEU A 392 -27.30 -22.14 -21.22
C LEU A 392 -28.61 -22.40 -21.96
N CYS A 393 -29.49 -21.41 -22.02
CA CYS A 393 -30.50 -21.36 -23.06
C CYS A 393 -29.82 -20.87 -24.34
N SER A 394 -29.26 -21.78 -25.14
CA SER A 394 -28.86 -21.44 -26.50
C SER A 394 -30.08 -21.57 -27.42
N ASP A 395 -30.69 -20.44 -27.79
CA ASP A 395 -31.38 -20.34 -29.07
C ASP A 395 -30.51 -19.50 -30.01
N SER A 396 -30.49 -19.89 -31.29
CA SER A 396 -29.53 -19.48 -32.32
C SER A 396 -29.42 -17.97 -32.60
N ASN A 397 -30.18 -17.12 -31.90
CA ASN A 397 -30.18 -15.68 -32.08
C ASN A 397 -30.05 -14.84 -30.80
N HIS A 398 -30.07 -15.41 -29.58
CA HIS A 398 -30.15 -14.63 -28.34
C HIS A 398 -29.25 -15.15 -27.19
N PRO A 399 -28.90 -14.29 -26.22
CA PRO A 399 -27.65 -14.34 -25.49
C PRO A 399 -27.63 -15.17 -24.19
N ILE A 400 -26.43 -15.44 -23.66
CA ILE A 400 -26.17 -16.21 -22.42
C ILE A 400 -27.00 -15.68 -21.24
N SER A 401 -28.09 -16.33 -20.86
CA SER A 401 -28.75 -16.04 -19.58
C SER A 401 -28.05 -16.82 -18.46
N ILE A 402 -27.56 -16.10 -17.44
CA ILE A 402 -27.06 -16.74 -16.22
C ILE A 402 -28.24 -16.86 -15.25
N LYS A 403 -29.00 -17.96 -15.33
CA LYS A 403 -29.93 -18.30 -14.25
C LYS A 403 -29.13 -18.76 -13.05
N VAL A 404 -29.15 -18.02 -11.94
CA VAL A 404 -28.64 -18.50 -10.66
C VAL A 404 -29.82 -19.14 -9.91
N ALA A 405 -30.01 -20.45 -10.09
CA ALA A 405 -31.05 -21.16 -9.34
C ALA A 405 -30.67 -21.22 -7.85
N GLU A 406 -31.52 -20.66 -6.99
CA GLU A 406 -31.38 -20.74 -5.53
C GLU A 406 -31.80 -22.15 -5.07
N PHE A 407 -30.87 -23.09 -5.01
CA PHE A 407 -31.04 -24.33 -4.24
C PHE A 407 -30.61 -24.07 -2.79
N GLY A 408 -31.51 -24.37 -1.86
CA GLY A 408 -31.43 -23.98 -0.44
C GLY A 408 -30.05 -24.09 0.20
N GLY A 409 -29.43 -22.94 0.47
CA GLY A 409 -28.16 -22.82 1.17
C GLY A 409 -27.71 -21.36 1.17
N ILE A 410 -27.68 -20.73 2.35
CA ILE A 410 -27.57 -19.27 2.50
C ILE A 410 -26.18 -18.76 2.08
N PHE A 411 -26.11 -17.99 0.99
CA PHE A 411 -24.91 -17.38 0.37
C PHE A 411 -24.17 -16.32 1.21
N ALA A 412 -24.63 -16.05 2.42
CA ALA A 412 -23.96 -15.28 3.46
C ALA A 412 -24.79 -15.50 4.72
N THR A 413 -24.20 -15.81 5.87
CA THR A 413 -25.02 -16.00 7.08
C THR A 413 -25.73 -14.67 7.38
N ARG A 414 -27.06 -14.60 7.25
CA ARG A 414 -27.83 -13.40 7.58
C ARG A 414 -28.06 -13.39 9.08
N TYR A 415 -27.40 -12.48 9.79
CA TYR A 415 -27.58 -12.30 11.23
C TYR A 415 -27.97 -10.83 11.48
N ILE A 416 -29.14 -10.60 12.08
CA ILE A 416 -29.66 -9.26 12.41
C ILE A 416 -29.59 -8.29 11.20
N ARG A 417 -30.20 -8.68 10.07
CA ARG A 417 -30.25 -7.89 8.81
C ARG A 417 -28.88 -7.59 8.15
N LYS A 418 -27.76 -8.09 8.69
CA LYS A 418 -26.42 -8.01 8.07
C LYS A 418 -26.05 -9.37 7.45
N TYR A 419 -25.42 -9.34 6.28
CA TYR A 419 -25.00 -10.53 5.54
C TYR A 419 -23.52 -10.79 5.78
N TYR A 420 -23.14 -11.95 6.30
CA TYR A 420 -21.75 -12.24 6.65
C TYR A 420 -21.13 -13.33 5.73
N PHE A 421 -20.02 -13.01 5.05
CA PHE A 421 -19.28 -13.97 4.20
C PHE A 421 -18.27 -14.74 5.04
N ARG A 422 -18.26 -16.09 4.97
CA ARG A 422 -17.40 -16.95 5.84
C ARG A 422 -16.44 -17.86 5.07
N THR A 423 -16.49 -17.82 3.75
CA THR A 423 -15.76 -18.72 2.86
C THR A 423 -15.34 -18.01 1.59
N ALA A 424 -14.11 -18.26 1.12
CA ALA A 424 -13.66 -17.88 -0.22
C ALA A 424 -13.47 -19.13 -1.08
N MET A 425 -13.69 -18.99 -2.40
CA MET A 425 -13.31 -20.01 -3.38
C MET A 425 -11.93 -19.68 -3.90
N ILE A 426 -10.95 -20.52 -3.57
CA ILE A 426 -9.59 -20.39 -4.12
C ILE A 426 -9.32 -21.63 -4.96
N PHE A 427 -8.62 -21.47 -6.07
CA PHE A 427 -8.20 -22.63 -6.85
C PHE A 427 -7.34 -23.57 -5.98
N VAL A 428 -7.57 -24.88 -6.06
CA VAL A 428 -6.77 -25.86 -5.30
C VAL A 428 -5.29 -25.64 -5.61
N LYS A 429 -4.39 -25.91 -4.64
CA LYS A 429 -2.93 -25.65 -4.69
C LYS A 429 -2.25 -26.06 -6.01
N SER A 430 -2.74 -27.10 -6.69
CA SER A 430 -2.28 -27.54 -8.03
C SER A 430 -2.57 -26.55 -9.17
N ASN A 431 -3.44 -25.57 -8.95
CA ASN A 431 -3.94 -24.62 -9.94
C ASN A 431 -3.78 -23.15 -9.51
N ILE A 432 -3.11 -22.84 -8.38
CA ILE A 432 -2.67 -21.46 -8.07
C ILE A 432 -1.91 -20.89 -9.27
N LYS A 433 -1.03 -21.66 -9.92
CA LYS A 433 -0.37 -21.25 -11.17
C LYS A 433 -1.34 -20.92 -12.31
N LYS A 434 -2.49 -21.59 -12.43
CA LYS A 434 -3.51 -21.26 -13.46
C LYS A 434 -4.31 -20.00 -13.09
N MET A 435 -4.60 -19.81 -11.81
CA MET A 435 -5.22 -18.59 -11.29
C MET A 435 -4.30 -17.38 -11.45
N LEU A 436 -3.01 -17.54 -11.09
CA LEU A 436 -1.97 -16.55 -11.33
C LEU A 436 -1.73 -16.36 -12.83
N LYS A 437 -1.83 -17.41 -13.65
CA LYS A 437 -1.82 -17.30 -15.12
C LYS A 437 -3.06 -16.56 -15.65
N PHE A 438 -4.22 -16.72 -15.03
CA PHE A 438 -5.42 -15.95 -15.34
C PHE A 438 -5.26 -14.48 -14.95
N LEU A 439 -4.77 -14.18 -13.75
CA LEU A 439 -4.36 -12.83 -13.38
C LEU A 439 -3.33 -12.28 -14.35
N LYS A 440 -2.38 -13.12 -14.80
CA LYS A 440 -1.38 -12.78 -15.82
C LYS A 440 -1.99 -12.58 -17.21
N ILE A 441 -3.10 -13.24 -17.57
CA ILE A 441 -3.89 -12.99 -18.78
C ILE A 441 -4.64 -11.65 -18.66
N ILE A 442 -4.96 -11.20 -17.45
CA ILE A 442 -5.38 -9.80 -17.18
C ILE A 442 -4.15 -8.86 -17.07
N CYS A 443 -2.91 -9.36 -17.16
CA CYS A 443 -1.71 -8.52 -17.14
C CYS A 443 -1.05 -8.36 -18.52
N ILE A 444 -1.28 -9.28 -19.46
CA ILE A 444 -0.71 -9.29 -20.82
C ILE A 444 -1.83 -8.93 -21.77
#